data_AF-A0A6C0LXQ3-F1
#
_entry.id   AF-A0A6C0LXQ3-F1
#
_cell.length_a   1.000
_cell.length_b   1.000
_cell.length_c   1.000
_cell.angle_alpha   90.00
_cell.angle_beta   90.00
_cell.angle_gamma   90.00
#
_symmetry.space_group_name_H-M   'P 1'
#
loop_
_entity.id
_entity.type
_entity.pdbx_description
1 polymer ?
#
loop_
_entity_poly.entity_id
_entity_poly.type
_entity_poly.pdbx_seq_one_letter_code
_entity_poly.pdbx_strand_id
1 'polypeptide(L)'
;MESITTEIQEFSSQSDVLPFCVYHFVDKKKGIFRGYIAPPNLESGSYNYECGPPPSPTGWVKKFEFYAINPMVRPIPYGMSLFCANKRMSEPYDTNEIKFTYDPYNISGNCVYFIAYTKAVEYSIPIFTHVLGDISGDIVFPSLDPNPPVHSKNNYLKRIQDPDSRFTVPHYEFVGDSSRTISESVDSYQPWERGNIFPFFVLSPAQYGPKYWEIKFTCSNGRCLPYLPGKNITKPIISSGSLITNQQPRKLSECVINCNIAVPEFLGGGEPYNLIGIINKKINTYYETTSPITMSITVCVLIVLIGVIVCYPFFKK
;
A
#
# COMPACT_ATOMS: atom_id res chain seq x y z
N MET A 1 33.38 -11.05 1.53
CA MET A 1 32.30 -10.78 0.55
C MET A 1 31.19 -11.76 0.85
N GLU A 2 30.29 -11.40 1.76
CA GLU A 2 29.07 -12.17 2.01
C GLU A 2 28.12 -11.91 0.85
N SER A 3 27.68 -12.96 0.17
CA SER A 3 26.69 -12.83 -0.89
C SER A 3 25.38 -12.42 -0.25
N ILE A 4 24.93 -11.20 -0.52
CA ILE A 4 23.55 -10.79 -0.27
C ILE A 4 22.71 -11.57 -1.27
N THR A 5 22.28 -12.77 -0.87
CA THR A 5 21.18 -13.47 -1.51
C THR A 5 19.96 -12.60 -1.28
N THR A 6 19.63 -11.74 -2.24
CA THR A 6 18.29 -11.19 -2.38
C THR A 6 17.35 -12.38 -2.59
N GLU A 7 16.86 -12.95 -1.49
CA GLU A 7 15.68 -13.78 -1.51
C GLU A 7 14.56 -12.90 -2.05
N ILE A 8 14.28 -13.06 -3.34
CA ILE A 8 13.03 -12.64 -3.93
C ILE A 8 11.99 -13.50 -3.23
N GLN A 9 11.49 -13.00 -2.11
CA GLN A 9 10.45 -13.62 -1.32
C GLN A 9 9.28 -13.86 -2.27
N GLU A 10 8.99 -15.11 -2.65
CA GLU A 10 7.86 -15.43 -3.51
C GLU A 10 6.57 -15.12 -2.73
N PHE A 11 5.92 -14.00 -3.08
CA PHE A 11 4.65 -13.57 -2.49
C PHE A 11 3.50 -14.51 -2.96
N SER A 12 3.49 -15.76 -2.48
CA SER A 12 2.50 -16.79 -2.84
C SER A 12 1.18 -16.64 -2.09
N SER A 13 0.06 -16.46 -2.82
CA SER A 13 -1.36 -16.53 -2.38
C SER A 13 -1.72 -15.80 -1.07
N GLN A 14 -0.94 -14.77 -0.76
CA GLN A 14 -0.90 -14.07 0.51
C GLN A 14 -2.18 -13.32 0.86
N SER A 15 -2.35 -13.13 2.17
CA SER A 15 -3.29 -12.17 2.73
C SER A 15 -3.30 -10.84 1.96
N ASP A 16 -4.49 -10.32 1.67
CA ASP A 16 -4.69 -9.02 1.03
C ASP A 16 -4.17 -7.86 1.90
N VAL A 17 -4.04 -8.10 3.21
CA VAL A 17 -3.62 -7.15 4.23
C VAL A 17 -2.39 -7.71 4.94
N LEU A 18 -1.38 -6.89 5.20
CA LEU A 18 -0.15 -7.29 5.88
C LEU A 18 0.14 -6.38 7.09
N PRO A 19 0.80 -6.90 8.14
CA PRO A 19 1.23 -6.13 9.28
C PRO A 19 2.60 -5.46 9.04
N PHE A 20 2.68 -4.19 9.38
CA PHE A 20 3.91 -3.40 9.31
C PHE A 20 4.20 -2.79 10.68
N CYS A 21 5.49 -2.61 10.96
CA CYS A 21 5.92 -2.04 12.22
C CYS A 21 6.72 -0.76 12.03
N VAL A 22 6.51 0.18 12.95
CA VAL A 22 7.33 1.38 13.04
C VAL A 22 8.22 1.27 14.26
N TYR A 23 9.52 1.41 14.03
CA TYR A 23 10.55 1.48 15.04
C TYR A 23 11.11 2.90 15.10
N HIS A 24 11.40 3.39 16.31
CA HIS A 24 12.15 4.63 16.50
C HIS A 24 13.45 4.37 17.24
N PHE A 25 14.49 5.06 16.81
CA PHE A 25 15.73 5.24 17.56
C PHE A 25 15.82 6.71 17.96
N VAL A 26 15.87 6.98 19.27
CA VAL A 26 15.88 8.35 19.80
C VAL A 26 17.01 8.53 20.81
N ASP A 27 18.04 9.29 20.44
CA ASP A 27 19.05 9.79 21.37
C ASP A 27 18.83 11.29 21.59
N LYS A 28 18.06 11.62 22.63
CA LYS A 28 17.75 13.02 22.98
C LYS A 28 18.99 13.85 23.33
N LYS A 29 20.07 13.21 23.84
CA LYS A 29 21.29 13.95 24.21
C LYS A 29 22.05 14.40 22.97
N LYS A 30 22.02 13.59 21.91
CA LYS A 30 22.66 13.87 20.63
C LYS A 30 21.72 14.51 19.60
N GLY A 31 20.44 14.66 19.93
CA GLY A 31 19.43 15.15 18.98
C GLY A 31 19.19 14.19 17.81
N ILE A 32 19.40 12.88 17.99
CA ILE A 32 19.20 11.90 16.92
C ILE A 32 17.78 11.35 17.01
N PHE A 33 17.02 11.46 15.92
CA PHE A 33 15.67 10.94 15.80
C PHE A 33 15.55 10.18 14.48
N ARG A 34 15.51 8.85 14.53
CA ARG A 34 15.38 8.02 13.31
C ARG A 34 14.13 7.18 13.38
N GLY A 35 13.45 7.09 12.25
CA GLY A 35 12.31 6.21 12.05
C GLY A 35 12.64 5.09 11.08
N TYR A 36 12.04 3.93 11.29
CA TYR A 36 12.15 2.79 10.39
C TYR A 36 10.79 2.12 10.24
N ILE A 37 10.30 2.03 9.01
CA ILE A 37 9.15 1.20 8.66
C ILE A 37 9.69 -0.19 8.28
N ALA A 38 9.43 -1.17 9.14
CA ALA A 38 9.82 -2.56 8.91
C ALA A 38 8.80 -3.28 8.01
N PRO A 39 9.27 -4.12 7.07
CA PRO A 39 8.38 -5.00 6.32
C PRO A 39 7.78 -6.08 7.23
N PRO A 40 6.64 -6.67 6.83
CA PRO A 40 6.17 -7.92 7.44
C PRO A 40 7.23 -9.01 7.28
N ASN A 41 7.42 -9.83 8.31
CA ASN A 41 8.27 -11.01 8.26
C ASN A 41 7.41 -12.26 8.22
N LEU A 42 7.74 -13.20 7.33
CA LEU A 42 7.06 -14.49 7.29
C LEU A 42 7.70 -15.38 8.36
N GLU A 43 6.89 -15.93 9.25
CA GLU A 43 7.40 -16.97 10.16
C GLU A 43 7.78 -18.22 9.36
N SER A 44 8.95 -18.80 9.67
CA SER A 44 9.43 -20.02 9.00
C SER A 44 8.39 -21.14 9.05
N GLY A 45 7.85 -21.53 7.88
CA GLY A 45 6.87 -22.60 7.74
C GLY A 45 5.42 -22.22 8.07
N SER A 46 5.14 -20.93 8.29
CA SER A 46 3.82 -20.39 8.63
C SER A 46 3.35 -19.40 7.55
N TYR A 47 2.03 -19.27 7.35
CA TYR A 47 1.43 -18.23 6.49
C TYR A 47 1.12 -16.94 7.25
N ASN A 48 1.50 -16.88 8.53
CA ASN A 48 1.28 -15.73 9.37
C ASN A 48 2.50 -14.81 9.25
N TYR A 49 2.23 -13.58 8.85
CA TYR A 49 3.16 -12.48 8.96
C TYR A 49 3.14 -11.91 10.37
N GLU A 50 4.33 -11.63 10.87
CA GLU A 50 4.55 -10.85 12.08
C GLU A 50 5.40 -9.63 11.77
N CYS A 51 5.51 -8.72 12.73
CA CYS A 51 6.49 -7.66 12.62
C CYS A 51 7.90 -8.22 12.75
N GLY A 52 8.72 -7.98 11.72
CA GLY A 52 10.13 -8.33 11.75
C GLY A 52 10.88 -7.65 12.91
N PRO A 53 12.02 -8.22 13.35
CA PRO A 53 12.81 -7.66 14.44
C PRO A 53 13.27 -6.22 14.11
N PRO A 54 13.61 -5.41 15.13
CA PRO A 54 14.19 -4.10 14.90
C PRO A 54 15.49 -4.22 14.09
N PRO A 55 15.84 -3.20 13.29
CA PRO A 55 17.14 -3.15 12.66
C PRO A 55 18.26 -3.16 13.71
N SER A 56 19.33 -3.90 13.44
CA SER A 56 20.57 -3.84 14.22
C SER A 56 21.26 -2.48 14.02
N PRO A 57 21.97 -1.90 15.01
CA PRO A 57 22.24 -2.38 16.36
C PRO A 57 21.25 -1.85 17.42
N THR A 58 21.46 -2.26 18.67
CA THR A 58 20.64 -1.97 19.86
C THR A 58 20.17 -0.50 19.99
N GLY A 59 18.96 -0.30 20.52
CA GLY A 59 18.39 1.03 20.82
C GLY A 59 17.15 1.40 20.03
N TRP A 60 16.80 0.63 18.99
CA TRP A 60 15.50 0.73 18.33
C TRP A 60 14.37 0.21 19.22
N VAL A 61 13.27 0.94 19.28
CA VAL A 61 12.08 0.58 20.06
C VAL A 61 10.87 0.50 19.13
N LYS A 62 10.11 -0.60 19.16
CA LYS A 62 8.82 -0.71 18.46
C LYS A 62 7.86 0.32 19.04
N LYS A 63 7.24 1.12 18.18
CA LYS A 63 6.37 2.24 18.59
C LYS A 63 4.92 1.95 18.34
N PHE A 64 4.61 1.50 17.14
CA PHE A 64 3.28 1.07 16.78
C PHE A 64 3.34 0.10 15.61
N GLU A 65 2.23 -0.59 15.42
CA GLU A 65 1.97 -1.49 14.32
C GLU A 65 0.77 -0.97 13.55
N PHE A 66 0.77 -1.18 12.25
CA PHE A 66 -0.35 -0.84 11.37
C PHE A 66 -0.55 -1.94 10.34
N TYR A 67 -1.76 -2.02 9.80
CA TYR A 67 -2.03 -2.90 8.67
C TYR A 67 -2.20 -2.08 7.39
N ALA A 68 -1.54 -2.54 6.34
CA ALA A 68 -1.64 -1.95 5.01
C ALA A 68 -1.92 -3.03 3.98
N ILE A 69 -2.36 -2.62 2.80
CA ILE A 69 -2.68 -3.54 1.72
C ILE A 69 -1.40 -4.12 1.16
N ASN A 70 -1.43 -5.43 0.92
CA ASN A 70 -0.31 -6.17 0.33
C ASN A 70 0.09 -5.51 -0.99
N PRO A 71 1.38 -5.15 -1.18
CA PRO A 71 1.83 -4.49 -2.40
C PRO A 71 1.63 -5.35 -3.65
N MET A 72 1.28 -6.63 -3.56
CA MET A 72 0.94 -7.51 -4.70
C MET A 72 -0.53 -7.47 -5.13
N VAL A 73 -1.42 -6.86 -4.35
CA VAL A 73 -2.85 -6.76 -4.71
C VAL A 73 -3.02 -5.93 -5.98
N ARG A 74 -3.62 -6.51 -7.00
CA ARG A 74 -3.86 -5.86 -8.30
C ARG A 74 -5.30 -6.01 -8.78
N PRO A 75 -5.81 -4.98 -9.49
CA PRO A 75 -5.24 -3.63 -9.64
C PRO A 75 -5.21 -2.85 -8.31
N ILE A 76 -4.42 -1.76 -8.22
CA ILE A 76 -4.42 -0.92 -7.01
C ILE A 76 -5.83 -0.33 -6.83
N PRO A 77 -6.46 -0.48 -5.65
CA PRO A 77 -7.82 0.01 -5.45
C PRO A 77 -7.91 1.53 -5.57
N TYR A 78 -9.01 2.05 -6.14
CA TYR A 78 -9.23 3.49 -6.25
C TYR A 78 -9.20 4.18 -4.88
N GLY A 79 -8.48 5.31 -4.80
CA GLY A 79 -8.25 6.05 -3.56
C GLY A 79 -7.05 5.57 -2.73
N MET A 80 -6.41 4.47 -3.12
CA MET A 80 -5.15 4.01 -2.56
C MET A 80 -3.97 4.29 -3.50
N SER A 81 -2.75 4.17 -2.99
CA SER A 81 -1.53 4.26 -3.78
C SER A 81 -0.46 3.32 -3.24
N LEU A 82 0.48 2.92 -4.09
CA LEU A 82 1.65 2.16 -3.69
C LEU A 82 2.72 3.12 -3.17
N PHE A 83 3.19 2.86 -1.96
CA PHE A 83 4.24 3.62 -1.29
C PHE A 83 5.54 2.81 -1.31
N CYS A 84 6.68 3.48 -1.50
CA CYS A 84 8.00 2.98 -1.13
C CYS A 84 8.48 3.78 0.09
N ALA A 85 8.74 3.10 1.20
CA ALA A 85 9.59 3.60 2.26
C ALA A 85 11.04 3.16 1.97
N ASN A 86 11.85 4.09 1.46
CA ASN A 86 13.23 3.82 1.07
C ASN A 86 14.08 3.63 2.32
N LYS A 87 14.89 2.58 2.32
CA LYS A 87 15.76 2.17 3.42
C LYS A 87 17.17 2.63 3.10
N ARG A 88 17.81 3.28 4.06
CA ARG A 88 19.26 3.47 4.05
C ARG A 88 19.91 2.11 4.31
N MET A 89 20.61 1.59 3.29
CA MET A 89 21.26 0.27 3.35
C MET A 89 22.58 0.31 4.15
N SER A 90 23.13 1.52 4.40
CA SER A 90 24.25 1.74 5.30
C SER A 90 23.78 2.07 6.70
N GLU A 91 24.53 1.64 7.72
CA GLU A 91 24.21 1.96 9.11
C GLU A 91 24.13 3.48 9.31
N PRO A 92 23.08 3.99 9.98
CA PRO A 92 21.97 3.25 10.58
C PRO A 92 20.86 2.92 9.58
N TYR A 93 20.32 1.69 9.68
CA TYR A 93 19.20 1.21 8.86
C TYR A 93 17.90 1.95 9.20
N ASP A 94 17.71 3.14 8.60
CA ASP A 94 16.54 3.98 8.78
C ASP A 94 15.76 4.16 7.48
N THR A 95 14.54 4.70 7.61
CA THR A 95 13.78 5.21 6.48
C THR A 95 14.25 6.62 6.18
N ASN A 96 14.74 6.86 4.96
CA ASN A 96 15.24 8.18 4.54
C ASN A 96 14.28 8.91 3.59
N GLU A 97 13.35 8.19 2.98
CA GLU A 97 12.35 8.77 2.09
C GLU A 97 11.08 7.91 2.12
N ILE A 98 9.90 8.54 2.06
CA ILE A 98 8.64 7.84 1.74
C ILE A 98 8.06 8.52 0.51
N LYS A 99 7.92 7.75 -0.58
CA LYS A 99 7.42 8.24 -1.87
C LYS A 99 6.29 7.41 -2.46
N PHE A 100 5.45 8.03 -3.29
CA PHE A 100 4.59 7.28 -4.20
C PHE A 100 5.43 6.57 -5.25
N THR A 101 4.99 5.38 -5.64
CA THR A 101 5.49 4.70 -6.82
C THR A 101 4.32 4.24 -7.68
N TYR A 102 4.51 4.25 -8.99
CA TYR A 102 3.49 3.84 -9.95
C TYR A 102 3.74 2.44 -10.50
N ASP A 103 5.01 2.02 -10.57
CA ASP A 103 5.40 0.78 -11.21
C ASP A 103 5.81 -0.29 -10.18
N PRO A 104 5.01 -1.35 -10.02
CA PRO A 104 5.35 -2.47 -9.16
C PRO A 104 6.26 -3.52 -9.81
N TYR A 105 6.59 -3.39 -11.09
CA TYR A 105 7.56 -4.26 -11.75
C TYR A 105 8.99 -3.72 -11.59
N ASN A 106 9.12 -2.45 -11.16
CA ASN A 106 10.39 -1.84 -10.80
C ASN A 106 10.54 -1.74 -9.27
N ILE A 107 10.44 -2.89 -8.59
CA ILE A 107 10.64 -3.01 -7.15
C ILE A 107 12.13 -3.03 -6.86
N SER A 108 12.61 -2.01 -6.15
CA SER A 108 13.98 -1.95 -5.65
C SER A 108 14.10 -2.64 -4.30
N GLY A 109 15.16 -3.41 -4.08
CA GLY A 109 15.41 -4.11 -2.81
C GLY A 109 15.62 -3.18 -1.61
N ASN A 110 15.92 -1.90 -1.85
CA ASN A 110 16.06 -0.89 -0.80
C ASN A 110 14.72 -0.31 -0.32
N CYS A 111 13.57 -0.67 -0.89
CA CYS A 111 12.27 -0.14 -0.46
C CYS A 111 11.51 -1.14 0.42
N VAL A 112 10.70 -0.63 1.34
CA VAL A 112 9.55 -1.36 1.92
C VAL A 112 8.29 -0.88 1.21
N TYR A 113 7.64 -1.79 0.50
CA TYR A 113 6.45 -1.48 -0.29
C TYR A 113 5.17 -1.82 0.44
N PHE A 114 4.19 -0.93 0.38
CA PHE A 114 2.84 -1.16 0.91
C PHE A 114 1.83 -0.29 0.18
N ILE A 115 0.58 -0.75 0.11
CA ILE A 115 -0.53 0.05 -0.43
C ILE A 115 -1.33 0.63 0.73
N ALA A 116 -1.54 1.94 0.71
CA ALA A 116 -2.31 2.66 1.74
C ALA A 116 -3.25 3.68 1.11
N TYR A 117 -4.22 4.17 1.88
CA TYR A 117 -5.15 5.19 1.43
C TYR A 117 -4.46 6.56 1.39
N THR A 118 -4.73 7.32 0.33
CA THR A 118 -4.20 8.69 0.16
C THR A 118 -5.05 9.77 0.83
N LYS A 119 -6.26 9.39 1.29
CA LYS A 119 -7.22 10.26 1.97
C LYS A 119 -7.85 9.51 3.13
N ALA A 120 -8.34 10.24 4.11
CA ALA A 120 -9.05 9.67 5.25
C ALA A 120 -10.24 8.83 4.76
N VAL A 121 -10.33 7.60 5.27
CA VAL A 121 -11.49 6.73 5.11
C VAL A 121 -11.97 6.28 6.49
N GLU A 122 -13.22 5.84 6.58
CA GLU A 122 -13.75 5.31 7.84
C GLU A 122 -12.86 4.21 8.40
N TYR A 123 -12.66 4.24 9.72
CA TYR A 123 -11.86 3.25 10.45
C TYR A 123 -10.40 3.11 9.98
N SER A 124 -9.86 4.16 9.35
CA SER A 124 -8.43 4.31 9.14
C SER A 124 -7.82 5.27 10.16
N ILE A 125 -6.52 5.17 10.37
CA ILE A 125 -5.72 6.10 11.17
C ILE A 125 -4.67 6.77 10.30
N PRO A 126 -4.37 8.06 10.51
CA PRO A 126 -3.31 8.75 9.80
C PRO A 126 -1.93 8.33 10.34
N ILE A 127 -0.98 8.11 9.44
CA ILE A 127 0.45 8.13 9.76
C ILE A 127 1.02 9.43 9.19
N PHE A 128 1.56 10.24 10.10
CA PHE A 128 2.33 11.43 9.81
C PHE A 128 3.81 11.07 9.69
N THR A 129 4.57 11.91 9.01
CA THR A 129 6.00 11.70 8.76
C THR A 129 6.63 13.06 8.72
N HIS A 130 7.58 13.16 9.61
CA HIS A 130 8.34 14.37 9.85
C HIS A 130 9.69 14.14 9.19
N VAL A 131 10.10 15.09 8.35
CA VAL A 131 11.38 15.05 7.66
C VAL A 131 12.29 16.06 8.32
N LEU A 132 13.44 15.60 8.81
CA LEU A 132 14.51 16.49 9.22
C LEU A 132 15.53 16.53 8.09
N GLY A 133 15.68 17.69 7.46
CA GLY A 133 16.82 17.95 6.58
C GLY A 133 18.09 17.94 7.43
N ASP A 134 19.03 17.06 7.10
CA ASP A 134 20.36 17.04 7.69
C ASP A 134 21.41 17.04 6.58
N ILE A 135 22.61 17.51 6.90
CA ILE A 135 23.80 17.54 6.04
C ILE A 135 24.16 16.12 5.54
N SER A 136 23.70 15.07 6.25
CA SER A 136 23.87 13.66 5.92
C SER A 136 22.70 13.00 5.17
N GLY A 137 21.73 13.80 4.70
CA GLY A 137 20.53 13.39 3.96
C GLY A 137 19.28 13.29 4.84
N ASP A 138 18.12 13.38 4.20
CA ASP A 138 16.81 13.43 4.85
C ASP A 138 16.57 12.28 5.83
N ILE A 139 16.07 12.61 7.02
CA ILE A 139 15.67 11.65 8.04
C ILE A 139 14.15 11.64 8.13
N VAL A 140 13.53 10.48 7.95
CA VAL A 140 12.07 10.32 8.06
C VAL A 140 11.69 9.74 9.42
N PHE A 141 10.73 10.39 10.07
CA PHE A 141 10.20 9.98 11.37
C PHE A 141 8.69 9.74 11.30
N PRO A 142 8.22 8.50 11.05
CA PRO A 142 6.80 8.18 11.00
C PRO A 142 6.17 8.20 12.39
N SER A 143 5.00 8.81 12.55
CA SER A 143 4.32 8.99 13.83
C SER A 143 2.80 8.97 13.68
N LEU A 144 2.10 8.54 14.73
CA LEU A 144 0.66 8.76 14.86
C LEU A 144 0.34 10.17 15.39
N ASP A 145 1.34 10.86 15.94
CA ASP A 145 1.22 12.26 16.37
C ASP A 145 1.41 13.20 15.17
N PRO A 146 0.45 14.12 14.91
CA PRO A 146 0.59 15.14 13.88
C PRO A 146 1.73 16.12 14.15
N ASN A 147 2.28 16.17 15.37
CA ASN A 147 3.40 17.04 15.72
C ASN A 147 4.73 16.27 15.65
N PRO A 148 5.81 16.91 15.19
CA PRO A 148 7.14 16.31 15.16
C PRO A 148 7.66 16.05 16.58
N PRO A 149 8.62 15.12 16.75
CA PRO A 149 9.24 14.90 18.05
C PRO A 149 9.99 16.15 18.52
N VAL A 150 9.81 16.53 19.78
CA VAL A 150 10.46 17.71 20.37
C VAL A 150 11.91 17.37 20.75
N HIS A 151 12.88 18.11 20.21
CA HIS A 151 14.27 18.10 20.71
C HIS A 151 14.31 18.83 22.06
N SER A 152 14.72 18.16 23.15
CA SER A 152 15.10 18.88 24.39
C SER A 152 16.60 19.14 24.37
N LYS A 153 17.11 20.32 24.78
CA LYS A 153 17.10 20.73 26.20
C LYS A 153 16.49 22.10 26.54
N ASN A 154 16.30 23.04 25.61
CA ASN A 154 15.79 24.40 25.92
C ASN A 154 15.01 25.08 24.78
N ASN A 155 14.71 24.39 23.67
CA ASN A 155 14.06 25.00 22.51
C ASN A 155 12.71 24.33 22.26
N TYR A 156 11.63 25.09 22.41
CA TYR A 156 10.29 24.63 22.10
C TYR A 156 9.92 25.16 20.70
N LEU A 157 9.49 24.26 19.81
CA LEU A 157 8.73 24.67 18.64
C LEU A 157 7.33 25.05 19.13
N LYS A 158 7.01 26.35 19.18
CA LYS A 158 5.68 26.82 19.57
C LYS A 158 4.76 26.71 18.36
N ARG A 159 3.63 26.02 18.52
CA ARG A 159 2.56 25.99 17.52
C ARG A 159 1.98 27.40 17.39
N ILE A 160 2.01 27.97 16.19
CA ILE A 160 1.16 29.12 15.87
C ILE A 160 -0.21 28.54 15.51
N GLN A 161 -1.17 28.75 16.38
CA GLN A 161 -2.56 28.37 16.12
C GLN A 161 -3.12 29.46 15.20
N ASP A 162 -3.27 29.16 13.92
CA ASP A 162 -3.98 30.04 12.99
C ASP A 162 -5.50 29.94 13.30
N PRO A 163 -6.13 30.99 13.83
CA PRO A 163 -7.50 30.93 14.32
C PRO A 163 -8.56 30.67 13.24
N ASP A 164 -8.24 30.87 11.95
CA ASP A 164 -9.20 30.70 10.84
C ASP A 164 -9.04 29.39 10.05
N SER A 165 -8.11 28.55 10.48
CA SER A 165 -7.71 27.32 9.80
C SER A 165 -8.63 26.14 10.15
N ARG A 166 -9.75 25.96 9.43
CA ARG A 166 -10.57 24.73 9.59
C ARG A 166 -9.89 23.46 9.07
N PHE A 167 -8.85 23.57 8.22
CA PHE A 167 -8.03 22.44 7.73
C PHE A 167 -6.65 22.89 7.19
N THR A 168 -5.97 23.84 7.82
CA THR A 168 -4.67 24.34 7.33
C THR A 168 -3.50 23.92 8.24
N VAL A 169 -2.58 23.19 7.62
CA VAL A 169 -1.19 22.90 7.98
C VAL A 169 -0.66 23.78 9.13
N PRO A 170 -0.46 23.26 10.37
CA PRO A 170 0.32 23.99 11.39
C PRO A 170 1.70 24.41 10.86
N HIS A 171 1.96 25.72 10.94
CA HIS A 171 3.28 26.34 10.82
C HIS A 171 3.98 26.29 12.18
N TYR A 172 5.29 26.02 12.17
CA TYR A 172 6.12 26.01 13.37
C TYR A 172 7.18 27.10 13.22
N GLU A 173 7.23 28.02 14.18
CA GLU A 173 8.33 28.98 14.30
C GLU A 173 9.25 28.59 15.45
N PHE A 174 10.53 28.87 15.27
CA PHE A 174 11.54 28.71 16.31
C PHE A 174 11.33 29.76 17.40
N VAL A 175 11.03 29.32 18.63
CA VAL A 175 11.00 30.20 19.81
C VAL A 175 12.22 29.90 20.66
N GLY A 176 13.33 30.56 20.32
CA GLY A 176 14.52 30.59 21.17
C GLY A 176 14.31 31.50 22.38
N ASP A 177 14.91 31.15 23.51
CA ASP A 177 14.93 31.99 24.71
C ASP A 177 15.71 33.28 24.42
N SER A 178 14.99 34.39 24.20
CA SER A 178 15.55 35.72 23.91
C SER A 178 16.47 36.29 25.01
N SER A 179 16.63 35.59 26.14
CA SER A 179 17.42 36.05 27.30
C SER A 179 18.84 35.48 27.37
N ARG A 180 19.25 34.55 26.49
CA ARG A 180 20.62 34.05 26.44
C ARG A 180 21.37 34.59 25.22
N THR A 181 22.33 35.47 25.47
CA THR A 181 23.40 35.81 24.54
C THR A 181 24.27 34.55 24.36
N ILE A 182 23.94 33.73 23.37
CA ILE A 182 24.75 32.59 22.95
C ILE A 182 25.84 33.15 22.01
N SER A 183 27.03 33.38 22.56
CA SER A 183 28.25 33.70 21.79
C SER A 183 29.02 32.44 21.39
N GLU A 184 28.30 31.40 20.97
CA GLU A 184 28.87 30.23 20.30
C GLU A 184 28.08 30.04 19.02
N SER A 185 28.78 29.94 17.90
CA SER A 185 28.25 29.72 16.57
C SER A 185 27.27 28.55 16.58
N VAL A 186 25.97 28.86 16.60
CA VAL A 186 24.90 27.90 16.38
C VAL A 186 24.93 27.56 14.90
N ASP A 187 25.79 26.61 14.54
CA ASP A 187 25.79 26.02 13.21
C ASP A 187 24.38 25.51 12.89
N SER A 188 23.81 26.10 11.84
CA SER A 188 22.53 25.87 11.18
C SER A 188 21.61 24.78 11.78
N TYR A 189 20.72 25.17 12.69
CA TYR A 189 19.56 24.35 13.05
C TYR A 189 18.58 24.30 11.87
N GLN A 190 18.35 23.13 11.29
CA GLN A 190 17.26 22.93 10.31
C GLN A 190 15.98 22.52 11.04
N PRO A 191 14.85 23.22 10.84
CA PRO A 191 13.57 22.84 11.43
C PRO A 191 13.03 21.54 10.80
N TRP A 192 12.16 20.84 11.52
CA TRP A 192 11.40 19.72 10.95
C TRP A 192 10.47 20.25 9.86
N GLU A 193 10.60 19.71 8.67
CA GLU A 193 9.66 19.92 7.57
C GLU A 193 8.68 18.75 7.52
N ARG A 194 7.50 18.99 6.95
CA ARG A 194 6.65 17.86 6.59
C ARG A 194 7.18 17.25 5.32
N GLY A 195 7.19 15.92 5.26
CA GLY A 195 7.43 15.26 3.99
C GLY A 195 6.37 15.66 2.95
N ASN A 196 6.71 15.52 1.68
CA ASN A 196 5.83 15.90 0.56
C ASN A 196 4.56 15.03 0.44
N ILE A 197 4.37 14.03 1.32
CA ILE A 197 3.36 12.99 1.18
C ILE A 197 2.61 12.77 2.51
N PHE A 198 1.96 13.79 3.08
CA PHE A 198 1.30 13.63 4.39
C PHE A 198 -0.13 14.15 4.52
N PRO A 199 -0.98 13.43 5.30
CA PRO A 199 -0.81 12.06 5.84
C PRO A 199 -1.23 10.94 4.86
N PHE A 200 -0.71 9.72 5.05
CA PHE A 200 -1.31 8.51 4.48
C PHE A 200 -2.09 7.74 5.54
N PHE A 201 -3.09 6.97 5.13
CA PHE A 201 -4.07 6.36 6.04
C PHE A 201 -4.03 4.83 5.95
N VAL A 202 -3.97 4.20 7.11
CA VAL A 202 -3.77 2.76 7.29
C VAL A 202 -4.78 2.18 8.26
N LEU A 203 -4.85 0.86 8.36
CA LEU A 203 -5.72 0.19 9.32
C LEU A 203 -4.98 -0.04 10.64
N SER A 204 -5.71 -0.02 11.76
CA SER A 204 -5.12 -0.16 13.09
C SER A 204 -5.39 -1.54 13.72
N PRO A 205 -4.38 -2.23 14.28
CA PRO A 205 -4.59 -3.39 15.13
C PRO A 205 -5.58 -3.15 16.27
N ALA A 206 -5.62 -1.94 16.84
CA ALA A 206 -6.55 -1.59 17.92
C ALA A 206 -8.02 -1.63 17.47
N GLN A 207 -8.28 -1.44 16.18
CA GLN A 207 -9.63 -1.47 15.61
C GLN A 207 -10.00 -2.85 15.08
N TYR A 208 -9.07 -3.52 14.39
CA TYR A 208 -9.35 -4.77 13.67
C TYR A 208 -8.94 -6.05 14.41
N GLY A 209 -8.22 -5.92 15.52
CA GLY A 209 -7.65 -7.05 16.25
C GLY A 209 -6.47 -7.69 15.51
N PRO A 210 -5.87 -8.76 16.06
CA PRO A 210 -4.64 -9.37 15.55
C PRO A 210 -4.83 -10.13 14.23
N LYS A 211 -6.07 -10.47 13.87
CA LYS A 211 -6.41 -11.28 12.70
C LYS A 211 -6.55 -10.43 11.43
N TYR A 212 -5.47 -9.76 11.04
CA TYR A 212 -5.48 -8.86 9.89
C TYR A 212 -5.90 -9.54 8.57
N TRP A 213 -5.68 -10.86 8.42
CA TRP A 213 -6.06 -11.63 7.24
C TRP A 213 -7.56 -11.89 7.12
N GLU A 214 -8.34 -11.66 8.19
CA GLU A 214 -9.79 -11.77 8.19
C GLU A 214 -10.48 -10.42 7.88
N ILE A 215 -9.73 -9.33 7.71
CA ILE A 215 -10.27 -8.00 7.41
C ILE A 215 -11.00 -8.04 6.06
N LYS A 216 -12.26 -7.59 6.09
CA LYS A 216 -13.13 -7.51 4.92
C LYS A 216 -13.31 -6.06 4.47
N PHE A 217 -13.78 -5.90 3.24
CA PHE A 217 -14.01 -4.60 2.61
C PHE A 217 -15.40 -4.56 1.97
N THR A 218 -15.98 -3.37 1.92
CA THR A 218 -17.22 -3.08 1.19
C THR A 218 -16.95 -2.08 0.08
N CYS A 219 -17.77 -2.11 -0.96
CA CYS A 219 -17.66 -1.18 -2.05
C CYS A 219 -18.57 0.02 -1.85
N SER A 220 -17.99 1.23 -1.81
CA SER A 220 -18.73 2.48 -1.74
C SER A 220 -18.10 3.52 -2.66
N ASN A 221 -18.90 4.05 -3.61
CA ASN A 221 -18.47 5.06 -4.56
C ASN A 221 -17.16 4.69 -5.30
N GLY A 222 -17.06 3.43 -5.73
CA GLY A 222 -15.90 2.90 -6.43
C GLY A 222 -14.66 2.69 -5.56
N ARG A 223 -14.74 2.89 -4.25
CA ARG A 223 -13.65 2.65 -3.30
C ARG A 223 -13.95 1.41 -2.46
N CYS A 224 -12.92 0.61 -2.26
CA CYS A 224 -12.94 -0.40 -1.21
C CYS A 224 -12.72 0.28 0.13
N LEU A 225 -13.67 0.16 1.04
CA LEU A 225 -13.60 0.69 2.40
C LEU A 225 -13.52 -0.48 3.38
N PRO A 226 -12.74 -0.38 4.46
CA PRO A 226 -12.57 -1.50 5.37
C PRO A 226 -13.84 -1.67 6.22
N TYR A 227 -14.30 -2.91 6.37
CA TYR A 227 -15.51 -3.26 7.11
C TYR A 227 -15.17 -3.61 8.57
N LEU A 228 -15.82 -2.95 9.52
CA LEU A 228 -15.69 -3.24 10.94
C LEU A 228 -17.02 -3.83 11.49
N PRO A 229 -17.07 -5.11 11.91
CA PRO A 229 -18.30 -5.73 12.40
C PRO A 229 -18.90 -4.97 13.58
N GLY A 230 -20.23 -4.80 13.58
CA GLY A 230 -20.97 -4.16 14.68
C GLY A 230 -20.87 -2.64 14.73
N LYS A 231 -20.09 -2.01 13.84
CA LYS A 231 -20.18 -0.57 13.61
C LYS A 231 -21.01 -0.32 12.36
N ASN A 232 -22.10 0.43 12.52
CA ASN A 232 -22.84 0.94 11.38
C ASN A 232 -21.90 1.84 10.60
N ILE A 233 -21.43 1.38 9.44
CA ILE A 233 -20.86 2.25 8.41
C ILE A 233 -21.90 3.36 8.22
N THR A 234 -21.48 4.60 8.44
CA THR A 234 -22.37 5.75 8.27
C THR A 234 -23.00 5.58 6.91
N LYS A 235 -24.34 5.46 6.85
CA LYS A 235 -25.05 5.14 5.60
C LYS A 235 -24.41 5.98 4.50
N PRO A 236 -23.92 5.37 3.40
CA PRO A 236 -23.27 6.13 2.35
C PRO A 236 -24.19 7.31 2.02
N ILE A 237 -23.66 8.52 2.01
CA ILE A 237 -24.42 9.68 1.58
C ILE A 237 -24.69 9.40 0.10
N ILE A 238 -25.85 8.79 -0.19
CA ILE A 238 -26.34 8.55 -1.53
C ILE A 238 -26.74 9.94 -2.04
N SER A 239 -25.74 10.73 -2.46
CA SER A 239 -26.02 11.86 -3.32
C SER A 239 -26.56 11.27 -4.62
N SER A 240 -27.71 11.76 -5.08
CA SER A 240 -28.29 11.44 -6.39
C SER A 240 -27.20 11.48 -7.48
N GLY A 241 -26.70 10.30 -7.89
CA GLY A 241 -25.48 10.14 -8.71
C GLY A 241 -24.46 9.11 -8.18
N SER A 242 -24.66 8.54 -6.99
CA SER A 242 -23.75 7.54 -6.40
C SER A 242 -23.63 6.27 -7.25
N LEU A 243 -22.40 5.92 -7.60
CA LEU A 243 -22.02 4.65 -8.21
C LEU A 243 -22.34 3.49 -7.26
N ILE A 244 -22.63 2.32 -7.83
CA ILE A 244 -23.06 1.07 -7.18
C ILE A 244 -22.44 0.90 -5.78
N THR A 245 -23.29 0.79 -4.74
CA THR A 245 -22.86 0.43 -3.39
C THR A 245 -23.12 -1.05 -3.17
N ASN A 246 -22.06 -1.88 -3.13
CA ASN A 246 -22.17 -3.24 -2.64
C ASN A 246 -21.71 -3.27 -1.18
N GLN A 247 -22.67 -3.41 -0.27
CA GLN A 247 -22.43 -3.39 1.17
C GLN A 247 -22.05 -4.77 1.74
N GLN A 248 -22.04 -5.84 0.93
CA GLN A 248 -21.62 -7.15 1.43
C GLN A 248 -20.12 -7.16 1.70
N PRO A 249 -19.67 -7.42 2.94
CA PRO A 249 -18.25 -7.48 3.27
C PRO A 249 -17.58 -8.68 2.60
N ARG A 250 -16.51 -8.42 1.86
CA ARG A 250 -15.77 -9.42 1.06
C ARG A 250 -14.26 -9.29 1.28
N LYS A 251 -13.47 -10.23 0.75
CA LYS A 251 -12.01 -10.05 0.64
C LYS A 251 -11.69 -8.82 -0.22
N LEU A 252 -10.50 -8.24 -0.08
CA LEU A 252 -10.15 -7.02 -0.81
C LEU A 252 -10.12 -7.29 -2.31
N SER A 253 -9.52 -8.39 -2.74
CA SER A 253 -9.50 -8.81 -4.16
C SER A 253 -10.90 -8.83 -4.79
N GLU A 254 -11.89 -9.41 -4.10
CA GLU A 254 -13.29 -9.39 -4.55
C GLU A 254 -13.90 -7.98 -4.52
N CYS A 255 -13.58 -7.19 -3.50
CA CYS A 255 -14.04 -5.80 -3.42
C CYS A 255 -13.51 -4.98 -4.61
N VAL A 256 -12.24 -5.13 -4.96
CA VAL A 256 -11.58 -4.41 -6.06
C VAL A 256 -12.26 -4.73 -7.38
N ILE A 257 -12.51 -6.01 -7.65
CA ILE A 257 -13.24 -6.43 -8.85
C ILE A 257 -14.61 -5.75 -8.91
N ASN A 258 -15.37 -5.80 -7.81
CA ASN A 258 -16.71 -5.22 -7.76
C ASN A 258 -16.70 -3.69 -7.86
N CYS A 259 -15.76 -3.02 -7.21
CA CYS A 259 -15.64 -1.57 -7.21
C CYS A 259 -15.15 -1.02 -8.53
N ASN A 260 -14.19 -1.68 -9.18
CA ASN A 260 -13.66 -1.18 -10.43
C ASN A 260 -14.69 -1.27 -11.56
N ILE A 261 -15.58 -2.27 -11.54
CA ILE A 261 -16.75 -2.34 -12.44
C ILE A 261 -17.64 -1.10 -12.27
N ALA A 262 -17.65 -0.49 -11.08
CA ALA A 262 -18.50 0.66 -10.77
C ALA A 262 -17.82 2.01 -11.03
N VAL A 263 -16.50 2.09 -11.28
CA VAL A 263 -15.82 3.37 -11.54
C VAL A 263 -15.90 3.69 -13.04
N PRO A 264 -16.36 4.90 -13.45
CA PRO A 264 -16.32 5.32 -14.84
C PRO A 264 -14.89 5.36 -15.40
N GLU A 265 -14.72 5.04 -16.68
CA GLU A 265 -13.41 4.93 -17.35
C GLU A 265 -12.54 6.19 -17.15
N PHE A 266 -13.15 7.37 -17.29
CA PHE A 266 -12.46 8.66 -17.17
C PHE A 266 -11.95 8.99 -15.75
N LEU A 267 -12.37 8.25 -14.71
CA LEU A 267 -11.86 8.37 -13.33
C LEU A 267 -10.83 7.28 -12.99
N GLY A 268 -10.31 6.58 -14.01
CA GLY A 268 -9.40 5.45 -13.82
C GLY A 268 -10.14 4.15 -13.50
N GLY A 269 -11.46 4.09 -13.72
CA GLY A 269 -12.15 2.83 -13.85
C GLY A 269 -11.63 2.10 -15.08
N GLY A 270 -11.51 0.78 -15.03
CA GLY A 270 -11.46 0.04 -16.28
C GLY A 270 -12.85 0.09 -16.91
N GLU A 271 -12.96 -0.14 -18.22
CA GLU A 271 -14.13 -0.90 -18.65
C GLU A 271 -14.22 -2.09 -17.69
N PRO A 272 -15.39 -2.43 -17.12
CA PRO A 272 -15.52 -3.67 -16.40
C PRO A 272 -14.83 -4.70 -17.27
N TYR A 273 -13.88 -5.44 -16.72
CA TYR A 273 -13.52 -6.73 -17.30
C TYR A 273 -14.83 -7.49 -17.25
N ASN A 274 -15.70 -7.25 -18.23
CA ASN A 274 -16.80 -8.07 -18.58
C ASN A 274 -16.07 -9.27 -19.14
N LEU A 275 -15.41 -10.04 -18.28
CA LEU A 275 -14.70 -11.24 -18.66
C LEU A 275 -15.71 -12.11 -19.37
N ILE A 276 -16.97 -12.12 -18.92
CA ILE A 276 -18.11 -12.68 -19.63
C ILE A 276 -18.27 -12.05 -21.02
N GLY A 277 -18.23 -10.74 -21.17
CA GLY A 277 -18.31 -10.02 -22.46
C GLY A 277 -17.09 -10.22 -23.38
N ILE A 278 -15.88 -10.33 -22.85
CA ILE A 278 -14.64 -10.61 -23.59
C ILE A 278 -14.61 -12.09 -23.98
N ILE A 279 -15.04 -12.98 -23.09
CA ILE A 279 -15.24 -14.42 -23.35
C ILE A 279 -16.33 -14.56 -24.41
N ASN A 280 -17.49 -13.92 -24.25
CA ASN A 280 -18.58 -13.96 -25.22
C ASN A 280 -18.19 -13.32 -26.54
N LYS A 281 -17.46 -12.21 -26.55
CA LYS A 281 -16.93 -11.58 -27.76
C LYS A 281 -15.91 -12.49 -28.43
N LYS A 282 -14.97 -13.10 -27.70
CA LYS A 282 -14.02 -14.08 -28.26
C LYS A 282 -14.72 -15.33 -28.79
N ILE A 283 -15.71 -15.84 -28.07
CA ILE A 283 -16.53 -16.98 -28.50
C ILE A 283 -17.30 -16.61 -29.78
N ASN A 284 -17.95 -15.46 -29.81
CA ASN A 284 -18.71 -15.00 -30.97
C ASN A 284 -17.80 -14.70 -32.16
N THR A 285 -16.67 -14.02 -31.96
CA THR A 285 -15.66 -13.80 -33.02
C THR A 285 -15.06 -15.12 -33.49
N TYR A 286 -14.89 -16.12 -32.62
CA TYR A 286 -14.46 -17.46 -33.01
C TYR A 286 -15.51 -18.14 -33.90
N TYR A 287 -16.80 -18.08 -33.54
CA TYR A 287 -17.90 -18.60 -34.36
C TYR A 287 -18.14 -17.82 -35.66
N GLU A 288 -17.84 -16.52 -35.71
CA GLU A 288 -17.95 -15.70 -36.92
C GLU A 288 -16.78 -15.90 -37.88
N THR A 289 -15.58 -16.16 -37.35
CA THR A 289 -14.36 -16.39 -38.17
C THR A 289 -14.21 -17.83 -38.63
N THR A 290 -14.72 -18.81 -37.87
CA THR A 290 -14.87 -20.18 -38.38
C THR A 290 -16.18 -20.30 -39.14
N SER A 291 -16.11 -20.00 -40.45
CA SER A 291 -17.23 -20.28 -41.36
C SER A 291 -17.72 -21.72 -41.14
N PRO A 292 -19.04 -21.97 -41.08
CA PRO A 292 -19.61 -23.30 -41.01
C PRO A 292 -19.05 -24.24 -42.09
N ILE A 293 -18.64 -23.66 -43.23
CA ILE A 293 -18.00 -24.34 -44.35
C ILE A 293 -16.64 -24.89 -43.94
N THR A 294 -15.79 -24.10 -43.27
CA THR A 294 -14.48 -24.54 -42.78
C THR A 294 -14.59 -25.65 -41.74
N MET A 295 -15.55 -25.56 -40.81
CA MET A 295 -15.83 -26.63 -39.84
C MET A 295 -16.28 -27.91 -40.55
N SER A 296 -17.17 -27.80 -41.52
CA SER A 296 -17.66 -28.94 -42.32
C SER A 296 -16.54 -29.60 -43.14
N ILE A 297 -15.69 -28.81 -43.81
CA ILE A 297 -14.53 -29.33 -44.56
C ILE A 297 -13.57 -30.06 -43.62
N THR A 298 -13.27 -29.49 -42.46
CA THR A 298 -12.33 -30.10 -41.50
C THR A 298 -12.86 -31.43 -40.99
N VAL A 299 -14.16 -31.51 -40.67
CA VAL A 299 -14.81 -32.76 -40.24
C VAL A 299 -14.82 -33.80 -41.38
N CYS A 300 -15.14 -33.41 -42.62
CA CYS A 300 -15.09 -34.32 -43.76
C CYS A 300 -13.68 -34.88 -44.00
N VAL A 301 -12.64 -34.03 -43.95
CA VAL A 301 -11.24 -34.46 -44.09
C VAL A 301 -10.86 -35.43 -42.97
N LEU A 302 -11.29 -35.18 -41.75
CA LEU A 302 -11.02 -36.07 -40.61
C LEU A 302 -11.70 -37.43 -40.78
N ILE A 303 -12.96 -37.46 -41.23
CA ILE A 303 -13.70 -38.70 -41.49
C ILE A 303 -13.04 -39.51 -42.60
N VAL A 304 -12.58 -38.86 -43.68
CA VAL A 304 -11.85 -39.52 -44.76
C VAL A 304 -10.52 -40.08 -44.25
N LEU A 305 -9.75 -39.31 -43.48
CA LEU A 305 -8.49 -39.77 -42.89
C LEU A 305 -8.69 -40.98 -41.97
N ILE A 306 -9.71 -40.94 -41.11
CA ILE A 306 -10.06 -42.07 -40.23
C ILE A 306 -10.47 -43.27 -41.07
N GLY A 307 -11.31 -43.08 -42.10
CA GLY A 307 -11.70 -44.15 -43.02
C GLY A 307 -10.50 -44.77 -43.74
N VAL A 308 -9.55 -43.96 -44.21
CA VAL A 308 -8.31 -44.45 -44.81
C VAL A 308 -7.50 -45.25 -43.80
N ILE A 309 -7.26 -44.73 -42.59
CA ILE A 309 -6.48 -45.44 -41.56
C ILE A 309 -7.13 -46.78 -41.18
N VAL A 310 -8.45 -46.81 -41.02
CA VAL A 310 -9.20 -48.01 -40.62
C VAL A 310 -9.30 -49.03 -41.75
N CYS A 311 -9.49 -48.59 -43.00
CA CYS A 311 -9.65 -49.47 -44.15
C CYS A 311 -8.32 -49.91 -44.78
N TYR A 312 -7.24 -49.13 -44.64
CA TYR A 312 -5.90 -49.45 -45.17
C TYR A 312 -5.39 -50.87 -44.84
N PRO A 313 -5.53 -51.40 -43.60
CA PRO A 313 -5.10 -52.77 -43.31
C PRO A 313 -5.94 -53.86 -44.01
N PHE A 314 -7.15 -53.56 -44.46
CA PHE A 314 -8.00 -54.53 -45.17
C PHE A 314 -7.66 -54.66 -46.66
N PHE A 315 -7.06 -53.64 -47.27
CA PHE A 315 -6.67 -53.64 -48.69
C PHE A 315 -5.24 -54.16 -48.94
N LYS A 316 -4.49 -54.46 -47.89
CA LYS A 316 -3.10 -54.93 -47.98
C LYS A 316 -2.97 -56.47 -47.95
N LYS A 317 -3.92 -57.17 -48.57
CA LYS A 317 -3.90 -58.64 -48.76
C LYS A 317 -3.64 -59.00 -50.22
#